data_AF-J1QK38-F1
#
_entry.id   AF-J1QK38-F1
#
_cell.length_a   1.000
_cell.length_b   1.000
_cell.length_c   1.000
_cell.angle_alpha   90.00
_cell.angle_beta   90.00
_cell.angle_gamma   90.00
#
_symmetry.space_group_name_H-M   'P 1'
#
loop_
_entity.id
_entity.type
_entity.pdbx_description
1 polymer ?
#
loop_
_entity_poly.entity_id
_entity_poly.type
_entity_poly.pdbx_seq_one_letter_code
_entity_poly.pdbx_strand_id
1 'polypeptide(L)'
;MAKKRDQHIVPRCYLKHFVDSSSSVNNKKYEAGVYVNTSALDRAWKMKGLRNNIFTKTRFYNLKSDDPDKPLVEEHLAKIESFYSKGITKLLNGEFSNEILSIFTLFVVTQFFRTEKVLKTHQKSWDRVALYADMFEGGNSNRNIYDEISKQQILYLATPEALNPIHRKSGIIINCTQIPFLTSDKPVIKEFFNQEDISRIFHPLQQKKYIDDHFESLFYFMPLTPWLAYVSHSSFEGETKGYECSHESVISQLNNMMLLNASEHIYSSMDNPVTSLPVKIKQEGNLNFLAKIFTGSRRLILTVKSYHRDNSLLTLTSEDVCVSDELFEKQKVHSVEVFDTNFSNIIGVVRSRDCTVKAIDKLSGKIVFETKHGL
;
A
#
# COMPACT_ATOMS: atom_id res chain seq x y z
N MET A 1 -15.24 31.05 14.46
CA MET A 1 -14.95 29.63 14.75
C MET A 1 -14.48 28.99 13.46
N ALA A 2 -13.26 28.43 13.43
CA ALA A 2 -12.69 27.85 12.20
C ALA A 2 -13.62 26.76 11.63
N LYS A 3 -14.03 26.90 10.36
CA LYS A 3 -15.05 26.05 9.71
C LYS A 3 -14.60 24.60 9.48
N LYS A 4 -13.29 24.32 9.48
CA LYS A 4 -12.72 23.00 9.14
C LYS A 4 -11.97 22.37 10.31
N ARG A 5 -12.68 22.17 11.43
CA ARG A 5 -12.10 21.58 12.64
C ARG A 5 -11.91 20.07 12.50
N ASP A 6 -12.96 19.35 12.12
CA ASP A 6 -12.96 17.88 12.12
C ASP A 6 -12.70 17.38 10.70
N GLN A 7 -11.47 16.93 10.46
CA GLN A 7 -10.99 16.54 9.14
C GLN A 7 -11.02 15.02 9.02
N HIS A 8 -11.62 14.53 7.93
CA HIS A 8 -11.73 13.11 7.67
C HIS A 8 -10.38 12.51 7.29
N ILE A 9 -9.96 11.45 7.99
CA ILE A 9 -8.76 10.68 7.58
C ILE A 9 -9.07 9.88 6.32
N VAL A 10 -10.24 9.22 6.33
CA VAL A 10 -10.84 8.61 5.15
C VAL A 10 -12.03 9.48 4.71
N PRO A 11 -12.01 10.05 3.49
CA PRO A 11 -12.98 11.05 3.06
C PRO A 11 -14.42 10.60 3.20
N ARG A 12 -15.26 11.51 3.70
CA ARG A 12 -16.71 11.29 3.74
C ARG A 12 -17.29 11.06 2.35
N CYS A 13 -16.75 11.72 1.32
CA CYS A 13 -17.20 11.54 -0.07
C CYS A 13 -16.98 10.11 -0.57
N TYR A 14 -16.00 9.39 -0.01
CA TYR A 14 -15.67 8.01 -0.32
C TYR A 14 -16.51 7.04 0.53
N LEU A 15 -16.52 7.23 1.86
CA LEU A 15 -17.25 6.35 2.78
C LEU A 15 -18.76 6.30 2.52
N LYS A 16 -19.35 7.35 1.93
CA LYS A 16 -20.78 7.36 1.56
C LYS A 16 -21.16 6.20 0.62
N HIS A 17 -20.21 5.67 -0.16
CA HIS A 17 -20.45 4.55 -1.07
C HIS A 17 -20.43 3.19 -0.36
N PHE A 18 -20.02 3.15 0.90
CA PHE A 18 -20.02 1.95 1.76
C PHE A 18 -21.09 2.02 2.84
N VAL A 19 -22.01 2.98 2.78
CA VAL A 19 -23.14 3.04 3.71
C VAL A 19 -24.10 1.90 3.40
N ASP A 20 -24.55 1.23 4.46
CA ASP A 20 -25.53 0.14 4.36
C ASP A 20 -26.86 0.65 3.78
N SER A 21 -27.18 0.18 2.57
CA SER A 21 -28.41 0.53 1.86
C SER A 21 -29.63 -0.28 2.31
N SER A 22 -29.46 -1.32 3.13
CA SER A 22 -30.56 -2.14 3.65
C SER A 22 -31.35 -1.44 4.77
N SER A 23 -30.75 -0.43 5.38
CA SER A 23 -31.30 0.27 6.54
C SER A 23 -32.18 1.47 6.15
N SER A 24 -33.16 1.27 5.25
CA SER A 24 -34.28 2.19 5.03
C SER A 24 -35.32 2.10 6.17
N VAL A 25 -34.85 2.07 7.42
CA VAL A 25 -35.72 1.95 8.60
C VAL A 25 -36.34 3.31 8.90
N ASN A 26 -37.67 3.35 9.00
CA ASN A 26 -38.54 4.51 9.30
C ASN A 26 -38.27 5.25 10.64
N ASN A 27 -37.09 5.11 11.25
CA ASN A 27 -36.73 5.70 12.52
C ASN A 27 -35.92 6.98 12.33
N LYS A 28 -36.53 8.16 12.59
CA LYS A 28 -35.89 9.49 12.45
C LYS A 28 -34.62 9.68 13.30
N LYS A 29 -34.32 8.78 14.25
CA LYS A 29 -33.10 8.80 15.08
C LYS A 29 -31.95 7.96 14.53
N TYR A 30 -32.17 7.16 13.49
CA TYR A 30 -31.16 6.29 12.90
C TYR A 30 -30.45 7.02 11.76
N GLU A 31 -29.13 7.23 11.88
CA GLU A 31 -28.29 7.70 10.78
C GLU A 31 -27.68 6.46 10.11
N ALA A 32 -28.10 6.16 8.88
CA ALA A 32 -27.47 5.11 8.07
C ALA A 32 -25.95 5.36 8.01
N GLY A 33 -25.19 4.29 8.14
CA GLY A 33 -23.75 4.36 8.34
C GLY A 33 -23.02 3.18 7.74
N VAL A 34 -21.73 3.13 8.05
CA VAL A 34 -20.83 2.05 7.64
C VAL A 34 -20.65 1.14 8.85
N TYR A 35 -20.63 -0.18 8.65
CA TYR A 35 -20.26 -1.11 9.72
C TYR A 35 -18.77 -1.01 9.98
N VAL A 36 -18.41 -0.84 11.25
CA VAL A 36 -17.03 -0.69 11.69
C VAL A 36 -16.66 -1.81 12.63
N ASN A 37 -15.47 -2.37 12.43
CA ASN A 37 -14.79 -3.26 13.36
C ASN A 37 -13.34 -2.79 13.59
N THR A 38 -12.68 -3.35 14.59
CA THR A 38 -11.23 -3.20 14.78
C THR A 38 -10.47 -3.98 13.71
N SER A 39 -9.24 -3.57 13.42
CA SER A 39 -8.32 -4.32 12.55
C SER A 39 -7.97 -5.71 13.08
N ALA A 40 -8.23 -5.99 14.36
CA ALA A 40 -8.09 -7.30 14.98
C ALA A 40 -9.32 -8.22 14.80
N LEU A 41 -10.46 -7.68 14.34
CA LEU A 41 -11.78 -8.35 14.33
C LEU A 41 -12.15 -8.96 15.70
N ASP A 42 -11.68 -8.35 16.79
CA ASP A 42 -11.90 -8.81 18.17
C ASP A 42 -13.19 -8.25 18.80
N ARG A 43 -13.99 -7.52 18.02
CA ARG A 43 -15.25 -6.91 18.45
C ARG A 43 -16.38 -7.25 17.49
N ALA A 44 -17.61 -7.06 17.94
CA ALA A 44 -18.76 -7.09 17.07
C ALA A 44 -18.73 -5.88 16.12
N TRP A 45 -19.19 -6.09 14.88
CA TRP A 45 -19.41 -5.03 13.91
C TRP A 45 -20.47 -4.06 14.42
N LYS A 46 -20.20 -2.75 14.33
CA LYS A 46 -21.13 -1.71 14.78
C LYS A 46 -21.31 -0.67 13.70
N MET A 47 -22.55 -0.34 13.37
CA MET A 47 -22.82 0.74 12.44
C MET A 47 -22.43 2.09 13.04
N LYS A 48 -21.75 2.92 12.24
CA LYS A 48 -21.36 4.29 12.58
C LYS A 48 -21.76 5.24 11.46
N GLY A 49 -22.54 6.26 11.80
CA GLY A 49 -22.83 7.38 10.88
C GLY A 49 -21.55 8.12 10.50
N LEU A 50 -21.52 8.70 9.30
CA LEU A 50 -20.30 9.31 8.72
C LEU A 50 -19.79 10.56 9.46
N ARG A 51 -20.59 11.09 10.40
CA ARG A 51 -20.23 12.19 11.31
C ARG A 51 -19.57 11.71 12.61
N ASN A 52 -19.46 10.39 12.80
CA ASN A 52 -18.83 9.84 13.98
C ASN A 52 -17.33 10.20 14.03
N ASN A 53 -16.84 10.50 15.23
CA ASN A 53 -15.46 10.92 15.46
C ASN A 53 -14.40 9.87 15.12
N ILE A 54 -14.79 8.60 14.97
CA ILE A 54 -13.90 7.53 14.47
C ILE A 54 -13.32 7.83 13.08
N PHE A 55 -14.04 8.62 12.26
CA PHE A 55 -13.62 8.95 10.90
C PHE A 55 -12.84 10.27 10.80
N THR A 56 -12.80 11.06 11.88
CA THR A 56 -12.28 12.43 11.85
C THR A 56 -11.19 12.67 12.89
N LYS A 57 -10.22 13.51 12.57
CA LYS A 57 -9.26 14.06 13.54
C LYS A 57 -9.29 15.58 13.49
N THR A 58 -9.21 16.20 14.66
CA THR A 58 -9.24 17.66 14.76
C THR A 58 -7.96 18.24 14.14
N ARG A 59 -8.10 19.07 13.09
CA ARG A 59 -7.03 19.85 12.44
C ARG A 59 -5.80 19.03 12.04
N PHE A 60 -6.01 17.78 11.67
CA PHE A 60 -4.95 16.83 11.37
C PHE A 60 -4.02 17.26 10.21
N TYR A 61 -4.59 17.82 9.15
CA TYR A 61 -3.87 18.29 7.97
C TYR A 61 -3.45 19.75 8.01
N ASN A 62 -3.80 20.49 9.07
CA ASN A 62 -3.35 21.87 9.22
C ASN A 62 -1.82 21.91 9.39
N LEU A 63 -1.19 22.84 8.70
CA LEU A 63 0.19 23.26 8.90
C LEU A 63 0.24 24.36 9.97
N LYS A 64 1.39 24.49 10.65
CA LYS A 64 1.61 25.57 11.63
C LYS A 64 1.47 26.97 11.03
N SER A 65 1.81 27.13 9.76
CA SER A 65 1.75 28.38 9.01
C SER A 65 0.40 28.64 8.33
N ASP A 66 -0.58 27.74 8.47
CA ASP A 66 -1.87 27.88 7.79
C ASP A 66 -2.70 29.04 8.34
N ASP A 67 -3.45 29.70 7.44
CA ASP A 67 -4.66 30.43 7.82
C ASP A 67 -5.68 29.44 8.41
N PRO A 68 -6.12 29.59 9.68
CA PRO A 68 -7.08 28.69 10.31
C PRO A 68 -8.41 28.54 9.55
N ASP A 69 -8.80 29.54 8.75
CA ASP A 69 -10.02 29.51 7.96
C ASP A 69 -9.84 28.91 6.56
N LYS A 70 -8.59 28.83 6.06
CA LYS A 70 -8.24 28.30 4.74
C LYS A 70 -6.97 27.42 4.78
N PRO A 71 -7.00 26.30 5.52
CA PRO A 71 -5.85 25.39 5.60
C PRO A 71 -5.49 24.81 4.23
N LEU A 72 -4.22 24.94 3.82
CA LEU A 72 -3.78 24.69 2.44
C LEU A 72 -3.98 23.23 2.02
N VAL A 73 -3.51 22.28 2.84
CA VAL A 73 -3.59 20.84 2.55
C VAL A 73 -5.05 20.38 2.50
N GLU A 74 -5.88 20.84 3.43
CA GLU A 74 -7.30 20.48 3.50
C GLU A 74 -8.10 21.06 2.31
N GLU A 75 -7.83 22.29 1.88
CA GLU A 75 -8.42 22.85 0.66
C GLU A 75 -8.03 22.05 -0.59
N HIS A 76 -6.77 21.60 -0.67
CA HIS A 76 -6.30 20.77 -1.77
C HIS A 76 -6.99 19.39 -1.77
N LEU A 77 -7.08 18.73 -0.62
CA LEU A 77 -7.79 17.45 -0.47
C LEU A 77 -9.27 17.57 -0.85
N ALA A 78 -9.95 18.65 -0.45
CA ALA A 78 -11.35 18.89 -0.82
C ALA A 78 -11.57 18.98 -2.34
N LYS A 79 -10.62 19.53 -3.11
CA LYS A 79 -10.68 19.55 -4.58
C LYS A 79 -10.59 18.14 -5.16
N ILE A 80 -9.65 17.33 -4.66
CA ILE A 80 -9.47 15.93 -5.08
C ILE A 80 -10.72 15.10 -4.76
N GLU A 81 -11.33 15.31 -3.59
CA GLU A 81 -12.59 14.67 -3.17
C GLU A 81 -13.78 15.03 -4.06
N SER A 82 -13.81 16.26 -4.59
CA SER A 82 -14.79 16.70 -5.59
C SER A 82 -14.60 15.98 -6.93
N PHE A 83 -13.35 15.80 -7.38
CA PHE A 83 -13.06 15.02 -8.59
C PHE A 83 -13.47 13.55 -8.43
N TYR A 84 -13.13 12.91 -7.30
CA TYR A 84 -13.60 11.56 -7.00
C TYR A 84 -15.12 11.47 -7.07
N SER A 85 -15.85 12.41 -6.46
CA SER A 85 -17.31 12.39 -6.44
C SER A 85 -17.92 12.46 -7.84
N LYS A 86 -17.29 13.21 -8.76
CA LYS A 86 -17.70 13.26 -10.18
C LYS A 86 -17.35 11.96 -10.90
N GLY A 87 -16.12 11.47 -10.74
CA GLY A 87 -15.63 10.25 -11.39
C GLY A 87 -16.42 9.01 -10.99
N ILE A 88 -16.76 8.87 -9.71
CA ILE A 88 -17.52 7.71 -9.22
C ILE A 88 -18.95 7.69 -9.71
N THR A 89 -19.58 8.86 -9.84
CA THR A 89 -20.93 8.97 -10.43
C THR A 89 -20.92 8.50 -11.88
N LYS A 90 -19.91 8.92 -12.66
CA LYS A 90 -19.73 8.46 -14.04
C LYS A 90 -19.50 6.93 -14.12
N LEU A 91 -18.59 6.38 -13.31
CA LEU A 91 -18.37 4.92 -13.27
C LEU A 91 -19.65 4.15 -12.93
N LEU A 92 -20.42 4.60 -11.94
CA LEU A 92 -21.66 3.93 -11.54
C LEU A 92 -22.74 3.99 -12.64
N ASN A 93 -22.65 4.95 -13.56
CA ASN A 93 -23.49 5.03 -14.75
C ASN A 93 -22.93 4.23 -15.94
N GLY A 94 -21.85 3.46 -15.75
CA GLY A 94 -21.21 2.66 -16.79
C GLY A 94 -20.28 3.46 -17.73
N GLU A 95 -19.92 4.69 -17.38
CA GLU A 95 -18.97 5.48 -18.16
C GLU A 95 -17.52 5.13 -17.77
N PHE A 96 -16.75 4.80 -18.79
CA PHE A 96 -15.41 4.25 -18.67
C PHE A 96 -14.47 5.03 -19.60
N SER A 97 -13.53 5.80 -19.03
CA SER A 97 -12.64 6.66 -19.81
C SER A 97 -11.29 6.89 -19.14
N ASN A 98 -10.28 7.30 -19.94
CA ASN A 98 -8.96 7.65 -19.42
C ASN A 98 -9.00 8.83 -18.44
N GLU A 99 -9.90 9.80 -18.65
CA GLU A 99 -10.12 10.92 -17.73
C GLU A 99 -10.62 10.42 -16.36
N ILE A 100 -11.56 9.46 -16.37
CA ILE A 100 -12.09 8.86 -15.15
C ILE A 100 -10.98 8.08 -14.43
N LEU A 101 -10.21 7.27 -15.15
CA LEU A 101 -9.09 6.52 -14.58
C LEU A 101 -7.98 7.42 -14.03
N SER A 102 -7.71 8.57 -14.65
CA SER A 102 -6.71 9.52 -14.14
C SER A 102 -7.17 10.19 -12.84
N ILE A 103 -8.46 10.52 -12.73
CA ILE A 103 -9.08 10.98 -11.47
C ILE A 103 -8.87 9.94 -10.37
N PHE A 104 -9.13 8.66 -10.64
CA PHE A 104 -8.93 7.60 -9.63
C PHE A 104 -7.47 7.35 -9.32
N THR A 105 -6.58 7.43 -10.31
CA THR A 105 -5.13 7.32 -10.07
C THR A 105 -4.68 8.40 -9.08
N LEU A 106 -5.04 9.66 -9.34
CA LEU A 106 -4.75 10.77 -8.42
C LEU A 106 -5.38 10.53 -7.05
N PHE A 107 -6.65 10.16 -7.00
CA PHE A 107 -7.36 9.92 -5.75
C PHE A 107 -6.69 8.82 -4.92
N VAL A 108 -6.38 7.67 -5.51
CA VAL A 108 -5.75 6.52 -4.85
C VAL A 108 -4.37 6.90 -4.32
N VAL A 109 -3.53 7.55 -5.12
CA VAL A 109 -2.20 7.99 -4.67
C VAL A 109 -2.34 8.97 -3.51
N THR A 110 -3.23 9.95 -3.58
CA THR A 110 -3.49 10.89 -2.48
C THR A 110 -4.02 10.18 -1.23
N GLN A 111 -4.92 9.21 -1.38
CA GLN A 111 -5.44 8.42 -0.25
C GLN A 111 -4.33 7.63 0.45
N PHE A 112 -3.37 7.07 -0.30
CA PHE A 112 -2.23 6.40 0.30
C PHE A 112 -1.42 7.34 1.19
N PHE A 113 -1.01 8.49 0.65
CA PHE A 113 -0.12 9.44 1.34
C PHE A 113 -0.78 10.19 2.49
N ARG A 114 -2.10 10.40 2.48
CA ARG A 114 -2.79 11.16 3.53
C ARG A 114 -3.12 10.36 4.80
N THR A 115 -2.92 9.04 4.80
CA THR A 115 -3.19 8.21 5.97
C THR A 115 -2.20 8.52 7.10
N GLU A 116 -2.67 8.46 8.34
CA GLU A 116 -1.85 8.87 9.48
C GLU A 116 -0.56 8.05 9.63
N LYS A 117 -0.65 6.74 9.44
CA LYS A 117 0.51 5.85 9.52
C LYS A 117 1.56 6.23 8.48
N VAL A 118 1.14 6.47 7.23
CA VAL A 118 2.06 6.85 6.15
C VAL A 118 2.68 8.22 6.42
N LEU A 119 1.88 9.23 6.80
CA LEU A 119 2.38 10.55 7.15
C LEU A 119 3.42 10.51 8.27
N LYS A 120 3.14 9.79 9.36
CA LYS A 120 4.07 9.66 10.49
C LYS A 120 5.36 8.94 10.08
N THR A 121 5.26 7.86 9.31
CA THR A 121 6.43 7.12 8.85
C THR A 121 7.30 7.95 7.90
N HIS A 122 6.68 8.63 6.93
CA HIS A 122 7.40 9.53 6.02
C HIS A 122 8.06 10.69 6.78
N GLN A 123 7.37 11.27 7.77
CA GLN A 123 7.93 12.37 8.55
C GLN A 123 9.15 11.90 9.34
N LYS A 124 9.08 10.74 10.00
CA LYS A 124 10.23 10.16 10.71
C LYS A 124 11.44 9.94 9.79
N SER A 125 11.22 9.54 8.54
CA SER A 125 12.31 9.40 7.57
C SER A 125 12.94 10.75 7.25
N TRP A 126 12.14 11.78 7.01
CA TRP A 126 12.63 13.14 6.78
C TRP A 126 13.31 13.75 8.01
N ASP A 127 12.79 13.51 9.21
CA ASP A 127 13.40 13.96 10.46
C ASP A 127 14.82 13.35 10.64
N ARG A 128 15.02 12.10 10.21
CA ARG A 128 16.35 11.46 10.19
C ARG A 128 17.28 12.07 9.14
N VAL A 129 16.78 12.33 7.93
CA VAL A 129 17.56 13.00 6.88
C VAL A 129 17.99 14.39 7.36
N ALA A 130 17.06 15.14 7.96
CA ALA A 130 17.32 16.46 8.53
C ALA A 130 18.36 16.40 9.64
N LEU A 131 18.26 15.42 10.54
CA LEU A 131 19.25 15.19 11.59
C LEU A 131 20.65 14.96 11.02
N TYR A 132 20.79 14.12 9.99
CA TYR A 132 22.09 13.86 9.39
C TYR A 132 22.65 15.09 8.70
N ALA A 133 21.83 15.81 7.92
CA ALA A 133 22.26 17.05 7.27
C ALA A 133 22.75 18.09 8.29
N ASP A 134 22.00 18.29 9.38
CA ASP A 134 22.38 19.20 10.46
C ASP A 134 23.65 18.77 11.20
N MET A 135 23.94 17.46 11.29
CA MET A 135 25.21 16.97 11.85
C MET A 135 26.42 17.31 10.97
N PHE A 136 26.24 17.39 9.65
CA PHE A 136 27.31 17.76 8.71
C PHE A 136 27.48 19.28 8.60
N GLU A 137 26.37 20.03 8.52
CA GLU A 137 26.38 21.48 8.30
C GLU A 137 26.54 22.29 9.60
N GLY A 138 26.17 21.70 10.74
CA GLY A 138 26.08 22.38 12.03
C GLY A 138 24.77 23.18 12.18
N GLY A 139 24.17 23.16 13.38
CA GLY A 139 22.93 23.88 13.67
C GLY A 139 21.68 23.01 13.60
N ASN A 140 20.52 23.61 13.29
CA ASN A 140 19.19 22.96 13.23
C ASN A 140 18.35 23.44 12.03
N SER A 141 19.00 23.98 10.98
CA SER A 141 18.31 24.56 9.82
C SER A 141 17.50 23.52 9.06
N ASN A 142 18.06 22.34 8.84
CA ASN A 142 17.40 21.29 8.06
C ASN A 142 16.18 20.75 8.80
N ARG A 143 16.24 20.55 10.13
CA ARG A 143 15.05 20.18 10.91
C ARG A 143 13.90 21.16 10.74
N ASN A 144 14.18 22.46 10.68
CA ASN A 144 13.15 23.47 10.45
C ASN A 144 12.60 23.44 9.02
N ILE A 145 13.46 23.17 8.02
CA ILE A 145 13.06 23.06 6.61
C ILE A 145 12.15 21.84 6.38
N TYR A 146 12.48 20.71 7.01
CA TYR A 146 11.75 19.45 6.84
C TYR A 146 10.57 19.29 7.81
N ASP A 147 10.31 20.27 8.68
CA ASP A 147 9.16 20.24 9.59
C ASP A 147 7.84 20.19 8.79
N GLU A 148 6.97 19.25 9.14
CA GLU A 148 5.69 18.97 8.47
C GLU A 148 5.78 18.67 6.94
N ILE A 149 6.97 18.39 6.41
CA ILE A 149 7.19 18.17 4.97
C ILE A 149 6.30 17.06 4.41
N SER A 150 5.99 16.04 5.21
CA SER A 150 5.15 14.92 4.76
C SER A 150 3.71 15.35 4.45
N LYS A 151 3.17 16.33 5.21
CA LYS A 151 1.86 16.92 4.91
C LYS A 151 1.95 17.84 3.70
N GLN A 152 3.02 18.66 3.62
CA GLN A 152 3.23 19.57 2.49
C GLN A 152 3.38 18.82 1.16
N GLN A 153 4.03 17.66 1.17
CA GLN A 153 4.22 16.80 0.00
C GLN A 153 2.89 16.38 -0.64
N ILE A 154 1.78 16.31 0.11
CA ILE A 154 0.44 16.02 -0.43
C ILE A 154 0.08 17.02 -1.56
N LEU A 155 0.48 18.28 -1.43
CA LEU A 155 0.21 19.35 -2.41
C LEU A 155 0.89 19.11 -3.76
N TYR A 156 1.94 18.27 -3.78
CA TYR A 156 2.82 18.06 -4.93
C TYR A 156 2.73 16.64 -5.51
N LEU A 157 1.80 15.80 -5.03
CA LEU A 157 1.63 14.42 -5.52
C LEU A 157 1.06 14.34 -6.95
N ALA A 158 0.46 15.42 -7.44
CA ALA A 158 -0.27 15.47 -8.70
C ALA A 158 0.61 15.80 -9.92
N THR A 159 1.83 15.26 -9.99
CA THR A 159 2.68 15.44 -11.18
C THR A 159 2.44 14.32 -12.20
N PRO A 160 2.35 14.65 -13.50
CA PRO A 160 2.21 13.63 -14.55
C PRO A 160 3.32 12.58 -14.50
N GLU A 161 4.55 12.95 -14.17
CA GLU A 161 5.70 12.05 -14.10
C GLU A 161 5.52 10.97 -13.02
N ALA A 162 4.95 11.33 -11.88
CA ALA A 162 4.70 10.39 -10.80
C ALA A 162 3.46 9.51 -11.04
N LEU A 163 2.41 10.07 -11.65
CA LEU A 163 1.13 9.39 -11.83
C LEU A 163 1.06 8.53 -13.10
N ASN A 164 1.71 8.94 -14.19
CA ASN A 164 1.64 8.24 -15.48
C ASN A 164 2.04 6.77 -15.42
N PRO A 165 3.12 6.37 -14.72
CA PRO A 165 3.50 4.95 -14.61
C PRO A 165 2.43 4.10 -13.92
N ILE A 166 1.68 4.68 -12.97
CA ILE A 166 0.60 4.02 -12.24
C ILE A 166 -0.65 3.98 -13.11
N HIS A 167 -1.00 5.12 -13.72
CA HIS A 167 -2.20 5.28 -14.55
C HIS A 167 -2.21 4.33 -15.76
N ARG A 168 -1.09 4.20 -16.48
CA ARG A 168 -1.00 3.35 -17.70
C ARG A 168 -1.22 1.86 -17.45
N LYS A 169 -1.09 1.44 -16.20
CA LYS A 169 -1.21 0.06 -15.73
C LYS A 169 -2.46 -0.14 -14.88
N SER A 170 -3.36 0.85 -14.89
CA SER A 170 -4.56 0.86 -14.05
C SER A 170 -5.78 0.27 -14.76
N GLY A 171 -6.68 -0.27 -13.96
CA GLY A 171 -7.98 -0.75 -14.39
C GLY A 171 -8.98 -0.73 -13.23
N ILE A 172 -10.25 -0.97 -13.56
CA ILE A 172 -11.33 -1.10 -12.59
C ILE A 172 -11.73 -2.56 -12.52
N ILE A 173 -11.81 -3.14 -11.33
CA ILE A 173 -12.42 -4.44 -11.10
C ILE A 173 -13.90 -4.21 -10.81
N ILE A 174 -14.76 -4.89 -11.56
CA ILE A 174 -16.21 -4.95 -11.36
C ILE A 174 -16.49 -6.27 -10.66
N ASN A 175 -16.88 -6.20 -9.39
CA ASN A 175 -17.17 -7.37 -8.58
C ASN A 175 -18.59 -7.87 -8.86
N CYS A 176 -18.68 -9.02 -9.52
CA CYS A 176 -19.92 -9.70 -9.88
C CYS A 176 -20.26 -10.84 -8.89
N THR A 177 -19.64 -10.85 -7.70
CA THR A 177 -19.88 -11.85 -6.65
C THR A 177 -20.86 -11.32 -5.58
N GLN A 178 -21.22 -12.18 -4.61
CA GLN A 178 -22.04 -11.77 -3.46
C GLN A 178 -21.22 -11.18 -2.30
N ILE A 179 -19.90 -11.26 -2.36
CA ILE A 179 -19.00 -10.79 -1.29
C ILE A 179 -18.64 -9.33 -1.59
N PRO A 180 -19.00 -8.33 -0.77
CA PRO A 180 -18.62 -6.95 -1.01
C PRO A 180 -17.12 -6.73 -0.76
N PHE A 181 -16.51 -5.76 -1.44
CA PHE A 181 -15.21 -5.25 -1.03
C PHE A 181 -15.30 -4.56 0.34
N LEU A 182 -14.32 -4.86 1.20
CA LEU A 182 -14.08 -4.17 2.45
C LEU A 182 -13.14 -3.00 2.22
N THR A 183 -13.28 -1.94 3.02
CA THR A 183 -12.29 -0.85 3.08
C THR A 183 -11.82 -0.64 4.52
N SER A 184 -10.93 0.31 4.76
CA SER A 184 -10.36 0.55 6.09
C SER A 184 -9.94 2.01 6.28
N ASP A 185 -9.44 2.33 7.47
CA ASP A 185 -8.76 3.59 7.77
C ASP A 185 -7.44 3.80 6.98
N LYS A 186 -6.95 2.74 6.32
CA LYS A 186 -5.88 2.76 5.32
C LYS A 186 -6.42 2.16 4.01
N PRO A 187 -7.22 2.91 3.22
CA PRO A 187 -8.03 2.34 2.14
C PRO A 187 -7.22 1.91 0.91
N VAL A 188 -5.91 2.17 0.88
CA VAL A 188 -5.02 1.84 -0.24
C VAL A 188 -4.01 0.81 0.22
N ILE A 189 -3.96 -0.29 -0.53
CA ILE A 189 -2.90 -1.28 -0.48
C ILE A 189 -1.84 -0.87 -1.49
N LYS A 190 -0.60 -0.80 -1.04
CA LYS A 190 0.57 -0.53 -1.87
C LYS A 190 1.65 -1.54 -1.50
N GLU A 191 1.90 -2.50 -2.39
CA GLU A 191 2.88 -3.56 -2.18
C GLU A 191 3.76 -3.71 -3.44
N PHE A 192 4.90 -4.38 -3.28
CA PHE A 192 5.76 -4.77 -4.39
C PHE A 192 5.51 -6.23 -4.72
N PHE A 193 4.95 -6.48 -5.90
CA PHE A 193 4.61 -7.82 -6.37
C PHE A 193 5.29 -8.13 -7.69
N ASN A 194 5.67 -9.38 -7.86
CA ASN A 194 6.04 -9.91 -9.16
C ASN A 194 4.82 -10.62 -9.79
N GLN A 195 4.97 -11.19 -10.99
CA GLN A 195 3.86 -11.87 -11.64
C GLN A 195 3.39 -13.12 -10.89
N GLU A 196 4.29 -13.82 -10.21
CA GLU A 196 3.92 -14.99 -9.40
C GLU A 196 2.97 -14.58 -8.26
N ASP A 197 3.29 -13.52 -7.53
CA ASP A 197 2.43 -12.97 -6.47
C ASP A 197 1.04 -12.60 -7.01
N ILE A 198 0.98 -11.94 -8.17
CA ILE A 198 -0.28 -11.56 -8.82
C ILE A 198 -1.07 -12.77 -9.29
N SER A 199 -0.41 -13.82 -9.80
CA SER A 199 -1.07 -15.08 -10.22
C SER A 199 -1.68 -15.88 -9.07
N ARG A 200 -1.24 -15.63 -7.84
CA ARG A 200 -1.88 -16.18 -6.64
C ARG A 200 -3.15 -15.42 -6.25
N ILE A 201 -3.27 -14.16 -6.68
CA ILE A 201 -4.40 -13.27 -6.38
C ILE A 201 -5.46 -13.30 -7.49
N PHE A 202 -5.03 -13.16 -8.73
CA PHE A 202 -5.90 -13.04 -9.91
C PHE A 202 -5.78 -14.29 -10.78
N HIS A 203 -6.83 -14.61 -11.53
CA HIS A 203 -6.78 -15.72 -12.48
C HIS A 203 -5.91 -15.37 -13.71
N PRO A 204 -5.20 -16.35 -14.33
CA PRO A 204 -4.28 -16.08 -15.44
C PRO A 204 -4.92 -15.37 -16.64
N LEU A 205 -6.23 -15.56 -16.86
CA LEU A 205 -6.98 -14.93 -17.96
C LEU A 205 -7.07 -13.40 -17.82
N GLN A 206 -6.90 -12.86 -16.61
CA GLN A 206 -6.92 -11.43 -16.33
C GLN A 206 -5.51 -10.80 -16.39
N GLN A 207 -4.49 -11.58 -16.73
CA GLN A 207 -3.08 -11.17 -16.66
C GLN A 207 -2.39 -11.29 -18.00
N LYS A 208 -1.47 -10.36 -18.23
CA LYS A 208 -0.48 -10.49 -19.29
C LYS A 208 0.70 -11.34 -18.86
N LYS A 209 1.33 -12.01 -19.84
CA LYS A 209 2.66 -12.59 -19.68
C LYS A 209 3.71 -11.56 -20.06
N TYR A 210 4.69 -11.33 -19.20
CA TYR A 210 5.79 -10.40 -19.46
C TYR A 210 7.08 -11.15 -19.82
N ILE A 211 8.03 -10.39 -20.34
CA ILE A 211 9.44 -10.80 -20.39
C ILE A 211 9.99 -10.22 -19.08
N ASP A 212 10.38 -11.06 -18.13
CA ASP A 212 10.87 -10.75 -16.77
C ASP A 212 9.86 -10.78 -15.60
N ASP A 213 8.98 -11.78 -15.58
CA ASP A 213 7.96 -12.08 -14.55
C ASP A 213 8.45 -12.13 -13.08
N HIS A 214 9.76 -12.19 -12.87
CA HIS A 214 10.39 -12.28 -11.55
C HIS A 214 10.67 -10.91 -10.91
N PHE A 215 10.70 -9.82 -11.67
CA PHE A 215 10.89 -8.48 -11.09
C PHE A 215 9.63 -7.97 -10.41
N GLU A 216 9.83 -7.24 -9.32
CA GLU A 216 8.74 -6.61 -8.59
C GLU A 216 8.33 -5.28 -9.24
N SER A 217 7.03 -5.03 -9.27
CA SER A 217 6.47 -3.73 -9.60
C SER A 217 5.44 -3.32 -8.54
N LEU A 218 5.12 -2.03 -8.50
CA LEU A 218 4.15 -1.52 -7.55
C LEU A 218 2.75 -2.01 -7.89
N PHE A 219 2.13 -2.69 -6.92
CA PHE A 219 0.73 -3.05 -6.90
C PHE A 219 -0.03 -2.03 -6.07
N TYR A 220 -1.05 -1.40 -6.67
CA TYR A 220 -2.03 -0.58 -5.98
C TYR A 220 -3.38 -1.25 -6.04
N PHE A 221 -4.07 -1.32 -4.90
CA PHE A 221 -5.47 -1.71 -4.82
C PHE A 221 -6.22 -0.79 -3.87
N MET A 222 -7.38 -0.32 -4.32
CA MET A 222 -8.30 0.46 -3.50
C MET A 222 -9.74 0.16 -3.93
N PRO A 223 -10.58 -0.42 -3.05
CA PRO A 223 -12.03 -0.45 -3.26
C PRO A 223 -12.55 0.97 -3.47
N LEU A 224 -13.32 1.21 -4.53
CA LEU A 224 -13.98 2.49 -4.79
C LEU A 224 -15.40 2.52 -4.22
N THR A 225 -16.06 1.36 -4.26
CA THR A 225 -17.35 1.02 -3.65
C THR A 225 -17.29 -0.44 -3.19
N PRO A 226 -18.35 -1.00 -2.58
CA PRO A 226 -18.44 -2.44 -2.33
C PRO A 226 -18.33 -3.32 -3.58
N TRP A 227 -18.56 -2.76 -4.78
CA TRP A 227 -18.68 -3.51 -6.03
C TRP A 227 -17.70 -3.07 -7.12
N LEU A 228 -16.98 -1.97 -6.92
CA LEU A 228 -15.96 -1.47 -7.83
C LEU A 228 -14.66 -1.27 -7.07
N ALA A 229 -13.54 -1.68 -7.66
CA ALA A 229 -12.21 -1.40 -7.10
C ALA A 229 -11.26 -0.91 -8.18
N TYR A 230 -10.35 -0.03 -7.79
CA TYR A 230 -9.21 0.37 -8.60
C TYR A 230 -8.06 -0.61 -8.36
N VAL A 231 -7.41 -1.04 -9.45
CA VAL A 231 -6.17 -1.82 -9.40
C VAL A 231 -5.14 -1.20 -10.34
N SER A 232 -3.86 -1.23 -9.98
CA SER A 232 -2.76 -0.90 -10.89
C SER A 232 -1.54 -1.77 -10.62
N HIS A 233 -1.03 -2.44 -11.65
CA HIS A 233 0.18 -3.27 -11.57
C HIS A 233 0.73 -3.56 -12.97
N SER A 234 2.03 -3.83 -13.09
CA SER A 234 2.64 -4.17 -14.39
C SER A 234 1.96 -5.34 -15.09
N SER A 235 1.42 -6.31 -14.36
CA SER A 235 0.73 -7.49 -14.92
C SER A 235 -0.58 -7.20 -15.65
N PHE A 236 -1.13 -5.99 -15.53
CA PHE A 236 -2.37 -5.59 -16.19
C PHE A 236 -2.10 -4.72 -17.43
N GLU A 237 -3.00 -4.82 -18.39
CA GLU A 237 -3.09 -3.87 -19.50
C GLU A 237 -3.93 -2.67 -19.04
N GLY A 238 -3.64 -1.46 -19.51
CA GLY A 238 -4.53 -0.33 -19.21
C GLY A 238 -5.89 -0.58 -19.87
N GLU A 239 -6.87 -1.04 -19.10
CA GLU A 239 -8.15 -1.46 -19.65
C GLU A 239 -9.22 -0.44 -19.30
N THR A 240 -9.76 0.19 -20.33
CA THR A 240 -10.68 1.30 -20.15
C THR A 240 -12.06 0.86 -19.70
N LYS A 241 -12.48 -0.38 -19.98
CA LYS A 241 -13.86 -0.89 -19.74
C LYS A 241 -14.08 -1.58 -18.39
N GLY A 242 -13.00 -1.84 -17.64
CA GLY A 242 -13.04 -2.59 -16.40
C GLY A 242 -13.10 -4.12 -16.60
N TYR A 243 -12.57 -4.83 -15.62
CA TYR A 243 -12.49 -6.28 -15.52
C TYR A 243 -13.64 -6.81 -14.69
N GLU A 244 -14.57 -7.53 -15.31
CA GLU A 244 -15.55 -8.30 -14.56
C GLU A 244 -14.87 -9.45 -13.81
N CYS A 245 -15.18 -9.57 -12.52
CA CYS A 245 -14.68 -10.61 -11.65
C CYS A 245 -15.84 -11.33 -10.97
N SER A 246 -16.09 -12.57 -11.40
CA SER A 246 -17.08 -13.47 -10.82
C SER A 246 -16.46 -14.50 -9.85
N HIS A 247 -15.18 -14.36 -9.52
CA HIS A 247 -14.45 -15.30 -8.69
C HIS A 247 -14.37 -14.82 -7.23
N GLU A 248 -15.15 -15.46 -6.35
CA GLU A 248 -15.18 -15.15 -4.91
C GLU A 248 -13.80 -15.29 -4.24
N SER A 249 -12.93 -16.18 -4.73
CA SER A 249 -11.56 -16.35 -4.24
C SER A 249 -10.72 -15.09 -4.40
N VAL A 250 -10.83 -14.41 -5.55
CA VAL A 250 -10.11 -13.16 -5.84
C VAL A 250 -10.59 -12.06 -4.89
N ILE A 251 -11.91 -11.90 -4.76
CA ILE A 251 -12.51 -10.90 -3.87
C ILE A 251 -12.13 -11.17 -2.41
N SER A 252 -12.15 -12.44 -1.99
CA SER A 252 -11.74 -12.86 -0.65
C SER A 252 -10.26 -12.58 -0.38
N GLN A 253 -9.38 -12.82 -1.35
CA GLN A 253 -7.95 -12.51 -1.21
C GLN A 253 -7.70 -11.00 -1.13
N LEU A 254 -8.36 -10.20 -1.96
CA LEU A 254 -8.26 -8.74 -1.90
C LEU A 254 -8.79 -8.18 -0.58
N ASN A 255 -9.91 -8.72 -0.07
CA ASN A 255 -10.43 -8.40 1.25
C ASN A 255 -9.47 -8.82 2.37
N ASN A 256 -8.86 -10.00 2.28
CA ASN A 256 -7.82 -10.43 3.22
C ASN A 256 -6.66 -9.45 3.24
N MET A 257 -6.17 -9.02 2.08
CA MET A 257 -5.12 -8.00 2.02
C MET A 257 -5.57 -6.69 2.68
N MET A 258 -6.83 -6.26 2.48
CA MET A 258 -7.35 -5.05 3.14
C MET A 258 -7.42 -5.19 4.66
N LEU A 259 -7.87 -6.35 5.16
CA LEU A 259 -7.88 -6.68 6.60
C LEU A 259 -6.48 -6.57 7.19
N LEU A 260 -5.47 -7.10 6.48
CA LEU A 260 -4.08 -7.05 6.90
C LEU A 260 -3.45 -5.66 6.81
N ASN A 261 -3.92 -4.83 5.88
CA ASN A 261 -3.41 -3.50 5.60
C ASN A 261 -3.89 -2.45 6.62
N ALA A 262 -5.09 -2.63 7.18
CA ALA A 262 -5.72 -1.67 8.07
C ALA A 262 -4.87 -1.31 9.29
N SER A 263 -5.03 -0.08 9.76
CA SER A 263 -4.33 0.40 10.94
C SER A 263 -5.12 0.04 12.20
N GLU A 264 -6.27 0.66 12.41
CA GLU A 264 -7.11 0.53 13.59
C GLU A 264 -8.49 -0.04 13.26
N HIS A 265 -9.05 0.31 12.08
CA HIS A 265 -10.44 0.02 11.75
C HIS A 265 -10.66 -0.55 10.35
N ILE A 266 -11.61 -1.49 10.26
CA ILE A 266 -12.16 -2.04 9.02
C ILE A 266 -13.59 -1.56 8.84
N TYR A 267 -13.96 -1.32 7.59
CA TYR A 267 -15.24 -0.76 7.18
C TYR A 267 -15.95 -1.65 6.17
N SER A 268 -17.26 -1.79 6.32
CA SER A 268 -18.11 -2.62 5.47
C SER A 268 -19.47 -2.00 5.21
N SER A 269 -20.04 -2.28 4.04
CA SER A 269 -21.43 -1.95 3.69
C SER A 269 -22.46 -2.93 4.25
N MET A 270 -22.01 -4.06 4.79
CA MET A 270 -22.87 -5.10 5.35
C MET A 270 -22.43 -5.45 6.78
N ASP A 271 -23.37 -5.93 7.59
CA ASP A 271 -23.08 -6.46 8.93
C ASP A 271 -22.34 -7.80 8.82
N ASN A 272 -21.39 -8.03 9.71
CA ASN A 272 -20.61 -9.27 9.81
C ASN A 272 -20.14 -9.87 8.46
N PRO A 273 -19.49 -9.09 7.57
CA PRO A 273 -19.07 -9.56 6.24
C PRO A 273 -17.95 -10.62 6.31
N VAL A 274 -17.23 -10.68 7.44
CA VAL A 274 -16.12 -11.60 7.71
C VAL A 274 -16.14 -11.96 9.19
N THR A 275 -15.91 -13.24 9.50
CA THR A 275 -15.97 -13.81 10.85
C THR A 275 -14.61 -14.00 11.52
N SER A 276 -13.52 -14.03 10.74
CA SER A 276 -12.16 -14.24 11.26
C SER A 276 -11.11 -13.55 10.41
N LEU A 277 -10.00 -13.16 11.02
CA LEU A 277 -8.85 -12.66 10.28
C LEU A 277 -8.23 -13.76 9.42
N PRO A 278 -7.72 -13.42 8.22
CA PRO A 278 -6.83 -14.33 7.51
C PRO A 278 -5.62 -14.63 8.39
N VAL A 279 -5.11 -15.85 8.31
CA VAL A 279 -3.85 -16.22 8.95
C VAL A 279 -2.77 -15.29 8.36
N LYS A 280 -2.30 -14.32 9.17
CA LYS A 280 -1.00 -13.72 8.90
C LYS A 280 -0.05 -14.89 8.94
N ILE A 281 0.60 -15.20 7.83
CA ILE A 281 1.88 -15.90 7.89
C ILE A 281 2.81 -14.90 8.58
N LYS A 282 2.72 -14.84 9.91
CA LYS A 282 3.79 -14.25 10.70
C LYS A 282 4.98 -15.13 10.38
N GLN A 283 6.03 -14.51 9.86
CA GLN A 283 7.37 -15.04 10.13
C GLN A 283 7.56 -14.89 11.64
N GLU A 284 7.04 -15.86 12.40
CA GLU A 284 7.25 -15.97 13.83
C GLU A 284 8.72 -16.33 14.05
N GLY A 285 9.51 -15.29 14.28
CA GLY A 285 10.88 -15.37 14.72
C GLY A 285 11.37 -13.95 15.00
N ASN A 286 12.25 -13.79 16.00
CA ASN A 286 13.04 -12.58 16.21
C ASN A 286 14.00 -12.38 15.02
N LEU A 287 13.45 -12.06 13.86
CA LEU A 287 14.15 -12.08 12.59
C LEU A 287 14.41 -10.64 12.18
N ASN A 288 15.62 -10.19 12.50
CA ASN A 288 16.05 -8.81 12.25
C ASN A 288 16.12 -8.50 10.75
N PHE A 289 16.26 -9.50 9.87
CA PHE A 289 16.47 -9.27 8.45
C PHE A 289 15.69 -10.22 7.52
N LEU A 290 15.29 -9.68 6.38
CA LEU A 290 14.70 -10.40 5.25
C LEU A 290 15.56 -10.13 4.01
N ALA A 291 15.87 -11.14 3.22
CA ALA A 291 16.58 -10.98 1.96
C ALA A 291 15.71 -11.36 0.76
N LYS A 292 15.74 -10.52 -0.26
CA LYS A 292 15.18 -10.79 -1.59
C LYS A 292 16.32 -11.05 -2.57
N ILE A 293 16.27 -12.19 -3.25
CA ILE A 293 17.26 -12.60 -4.25
C ILE A 293 16.56 -12.70 -5.60
N PHE A 294 17.01 -11.88 -6.55
CA PHE A 294 16.48 -11.86 -7.91
C PHE A 294 17.40 -12.65 -8.83
N THR A 295 17.01 -13.89 -9.15
CA THR A 295 17.74 -14.74 -10.10
C THR A 295 17.37 -14.36 -11.55
N GLY A 296 17.81 -15.13 -12.55
CA GLY A 296 17.35 -14.92 -13.94
C GLY A 296 15.93 -15.38 -14.23
N SER A 297 15.30 -16.15 -13.33
CA SER A 297 13.99 -16.78 -13.59
C SER A 297 12.96 -16.58 -12.47
N ARG A 298 13.40 -16.26 -11.25
CA ARG A 298 12.52 -16.14 -10.07
C ARG A 298 13.08 -15.21 -9.00
N ARG A 299 12.19 -14.76 -8.13
CA ARG A 299 12.52 -14.06 -6.88
C ARG A 299 12.45 -15.04 -5.71
N LEU A 300 13.52 -15.12 -4.93
CA LEU A 300 13.56 -15.87 -3.67
C LEU A 300 13.42 -14.90 -2.51
N ILE A 301 12.65 -15.29 -1.49
CA ILE A 301 12.54 -14.56 -0.22
C ILE A 301 13.11 -15.46 0.86
N LEU A 302 14.07 -14.93 1.62
CA LEU A 302 14.79 -15.63 2.67
C LEU A 302 14.67 -14.89 3.99
N THR A 303 14.49 -15.67 5.04
CA THR A 303 14.68 -15.22 6.41
C THR A 303 16.17 -15.22 6.76
N VAL A 304 16.72 -14.10 7.23
CA VAL A 304 18.16 -13.94 7.47
C VAL A 304 18.45 -13.60 8.93
N LYS A 305 19.30 -14.41 9.59
CA LYS A 305 19.80 -14.15 10.96
C LYS A 305 20.76 -12.96 10.99
N SER A 306 21.69 -12.96 10.04
CA SER A 306 22.75 -11.97 9.96
C SER A 306 23.26 -11.85 8.53
N TYR A 307 23.77 -10.67 8.21
CA TYR A 307 24.49 -10.43 6.97
C TYR A 307 25.82 -9.74 7.28
N HIS A 308 26.80 -9.96 6.42
CA HIS A 308 28.07 -9.26 6.44
C HIS A 308 28.46 -8.86 5.04
N ARG A 309 28.87 -7.60 4.86
CA ARG A 309 29.37 -7.09 3.59
C ARG A 309 30.83 -6.70 3.76
N ASP A 310 31.68 -7.29 2.94
CA ASP A 310 33.11 -6.98 2.86
C ASP A 310 33.48 -6.77 1.39
N ASN A 311 33.83 -5.55 1.01
CA ASN A 311 34.23 -5.17 -0.35
C ASN A 311 33.24 -5.66 -1.44
N SER A 312 33.65 -6.71 -2.18
CA SER A 312 32.89 -7.34 -3.25
C SER A 312 32.06 -8.56 -2.79
N LEU A 313 32.06 -8.89 -1.50
CA LEU A 313 31.36 -10.05 -0.95
C LEU A 313 30.18 -9.62 -0.07
N LEU A 314 29.04 -10.26 -0.30
CA LEU A 314 27.88 -10.23 0.59
C LEU A 314 27.65 -11.64 1.09
N THR A 315 27.76 -11.82 2.40
CA THR A 315 27.49 -13.09 3.09
C THR A 315 26.17 -12.99 3.83
N LEU A 316 25.27 -13.93 3.59
CA LEU A 316 24.01 -14.08 4.32
C LEU A 316 24.04 -15.37 5.14
N THR A 317 23.45 -15.35 6.34
CA THR A 317 23.19 -16.55 7.14
C THR A 317 21.68 -16.74 7.25
N SER A 318 21.15 -17.73 6.54
CA SER A 318 19.71 -18.03 6.42
C SER A 318 19.26 -19.05 7.48
N GLU A 319 17.99 -18.98 7.86
CA GLU A 319 17.27 -20.07 8.56
C GLU A 319 16.55 -21.01 7.59
N ASP A 320 16.22 -20.53 6.39
CA ASP A 320 15.49 -21.30 5.38
C ASP A 320 16.43 -22.21 4.61
N VAL A 321 16.44 -23.50 4.99
CA VAL A 321 17.21 -24.55 4.30
C VAL A 321 16.62 -24.81 2.91
N CYS A 322 15.30 -24.84 2.76
CA CYS A 322 14.63 -25.20 1.50
C CYS A 322 14.88 -24.19 0.36
N VAL A 323 14.97 -22.89 0.67
CA VAL A 323 15.19 -21.85 -0.34
C VAL A 323 16.66 -21.83 -0.80
N SER A 324 17.58 -22.43 -0.03
CA SER A 324 18.99 -22.59 -0.43
C SER A 324 19.20 -23.63 -1.52
N ASP A 325 18.29 -24.59 -1.69
CA ASP A 325 18.34 -25.61 -2.74
C ASP A 325 18.06 -25.03 -4.14
N GLU A 326 17.48 -23.84 -4.18
CA GLU A 326 17.16 -23.10 -5.40
C GLU A 326 18.35 -22.31 -5.96
N LEU A 327 19.43 -22.24 -5.18
CA LEU A 327 20.67 -21.57 -5.51
C LEU A 327 21.80 -22.59 -5.69
N PHE A 328 22.74 -22.29 -6.60
CA PHE A 328 23.94 -23.11 -6.80
C PHE A 328 25.17 -22.25 -7.08
N GLU A 329 26.35 -22.78 -6.80
CA GLU A 329 27.61 -22.07 -7.04
C GLU A 329 27.76 -21.67 -8.50
N LYS A 330 28.36 -20.49 -8.73
CA LYS A 330 28.53 -19.82 -10.02
C LYS A 330 27.24 -19.36 -10.70
N GLN A 331 26.07 -19.53 -10.06
CA GLN A 331 24.83 -18.97 -10.56
C GLN A 331 24.90 -17.43 -10.58
N LYS A 332 24.50 -16.84 -11.70
CA LYS A 332 24.34 -15.38 -11.81
C LYS A 332 23.02 -14.95 -11.19
N VAL A 333 23.09 -13.86 -10.44
CA VAL A 333 21.97 -13.25 -9.71
C VAL A 333 21.94 -11.77 -10.07
N HIS A 334 20.78 -11.27 -10.49
CA HIS A 334 20.60 -9.86 -10.87
C HIS A 334 20.85 -8.94 -9.68
N SER A 335 20.25 -9.25 -8.52
CA SER A 335 20.52 -8.53 -7.29
C SER A 335 20.15 -9.30 -6.04
N VAL A 336 20.82 -8.94 -4.95
CA VAL A 336 20.49 -9.36 -3.58
C VAL A 336 20.24 -8.10 -2.76
N GLU A 337 19.08 -8.06 -2.10
CA GLU A 337 18.63 -6.94 -1.28
C GLU A 337 18.30 -7.45 0.11
N VAL A 338 18.91 -6.84 1.14
CA VAL A 338 18.68 -7.18 2.55
C VAL A 338 17.92 -6.04 3.21
N PHE A 339 16.82 -6.36 3.86
CA PHE A 339 15.92 -5.44 4.57
C PHE A 339 16.03 -5.72 6.06
N ASP A 340 16.19 -4.66 6.85
CA ASP A 340 16.06 -4.74 8.31
C ASP A 340 14.60 -4.48 8.67
N THR A 341 13.95 -5.50 9.23
CA THR A 341 12.51 -5.48 9.52
C THR A 341 12.14 -4.48 10.61
N ASN A 342 13.10 -4.06 11.42
CA ASN A 342 12.95 -3.01 12.43
C ASN A 342 13.22 -1.60 11.87
N PHE A 343 13.91 -1.49 10.73
CA PHE A 343 14.24 -0.22 10.09
C PHE A 343 13.28 0.12 8.93
N SER A 344 13.19 -0.74 7.92
CA SER A 344 12.38 -0.52 6.72
C SER A 344 12.23 -1.81 5.91
N ASN A 345 10.98 -2.11 5.55
CA ASN A 345 10.67 -3.18 4.58
C ASN A 345 10.67 -2.66 3.12
N ILE A 346 11.02 -1.39 2.91
CA ILE A 346 10.94 -0.72 1.60
C ILE A 346 12.34 -0.39 1.08
N ILE A 347 13.28 -0.03 1.97
CA ILE A 347 14.65 0.35 1.62
C ILE A 347 15.57 -0.74 2.16
N GLY A 348 16.22 -1.47 1.27
CA GLY A 348 17.25 -2.43 1.66
C GLY A 348 18.42 -1.71 2.32
N VAL A 349 18.82 -2.19 3.50
CA VAL A 349 20.03 -1.71 4.21
C VAL A 349 21.30 -2.10 3.47
N VAL A 350 21.23 -3.16 2.66
CA VAL A 350 22.29 -3.58 1.74
C VAL A 350 21.69 -3.99 0.40
N ARG A 351 22.33 -3.55 -0.68
CA ARG A 351 22.07 -4.00 -2.04
C ARG A 351 23.37 -4.32 -2.76
N SER A 352 23.40 -5.48 -3.40
CA SER A 352 24.44 -5.90 -4.33
C SER A 352 23.79 -6.27 -5.66
N ARG A 353 24.34 -5.77 -6.78
CA ARG A 353 23.85 -6.03 -8.14
C ARG A 353 24.85 -6.88 -8.91
N ASP A 354 24.39 -7.53 -9.97
CA ASP A 354 25.21 -8.33 -10.89
C ASP A 354 26.12 -9.31 -10.15
N CYS A 355 25.51 -10.05 -9.24
CA CYS A 355 26.17 -10.94 -8.31
C CYS A 355 26.36 -12.34 -8.90
N THR A 356 27.35 -13.05 -8.40
CA THR A 356 27.54 -14.49 -8.64
C THR A 356 27.54 -15.20 -7.30
N VAL A 357 26.84 -16.32 -7.18
CA VAL A 357 26.90 -17.16 -5.98
C VAL A 357 28.28 -17.80 -5.91
N LYS A 358 29.07 -17.45 -4.89
CA LYS A 358 30.45 -17.92 -4.73
C LYS A 358 30.52 -19.23 -3.95
N ALA A 359 29.74 -19.35 -2.89
CA ALA A 359 29.70 -20.53 -2.04
C ALA A 359 28.34 -20.66 -1.34
N ILE A 360 27.90 -21.90 -1.13
CA ILE A 360 26.70 -22.23 -0.33
C ILE A 360 27.08 -23.32 0.67
N ASP A 361 26.97 -23.02 1.96
CA ASP A 361 27.00 -24.02 3.02
C ASP A 361 25.58 -24.28 3.52
N LYS A 362 25.02 -25.42 3.09
CA LYS A 362 23.65 -25.82 3.44
C LYS A 362 23.51 -26.20 4.91
N LEU A 363 24.57 -26.67 5.57
CA LEU A 363 24.52 -27.06 6.98
C LEU A 363 24.45 -25.84 7.88
N SER A 364 25.22 -24.80 7.55
CA SER A 364 25.23 -23.55 8.32
C SER A 364 24.20 -22.52 7.81
N GLY A 365 23.52 -22.80 6.70
CA GLY A 365 22.63 -21.85 6.01
C GLY A 365 23.37 -20.63 5.42
N LYS A 366 24.69 -20.72 5.20
CA LYS A 366 25.51 -19.57 4.77
C LYS A 366 25.56 -19.51 3.26
N ILE A 367 25.28 -18.33 2.70
CA ILE A 367 25.32 -18.06 1.27
C ILE A 367 26.23 -16.87 1.02
N VAL A 368 27.21 -17.03 0.14
CA VAL A 368 28.17 -15.98 -0.22
C VAL A 368 27.95 -15.54 -1.66
N PHE A 369 27.69 -14.25 -1.85
CA PHE A 369 27.57 -13.60 -3.14
C PHE A 369 28.80 -12.74 -3.43
N GLU A 370 29.28 -12.78 -4.66
CA GLU A 370 30.35 -11.93 -5.16
C GLU A 370 29.78 -10.94 -6.18
N THR A 371 29.95 -9.64 -5.94
CA THR A 371 29.55 -8.54 -6.84
C THR A 371 30.73 -8.11 -7.69
N LYS A 372 30.47 -7.81 -8.96
CA LYS A 372 31.46 -7.23 -9.89
C LYS A 372 31.86 -5.79 -9.56
N HIS A 373 31.03 -5.10 -8.78
CA HIS A 373 31.27 -3.73 -8.34
C HIS A 373 31.59 -3.76 -6.84
N GLY A 374 32.88 -3.82 -6.53
CA GLY A 374 33.40 -3.55 -5.18
C GLY A 374 33.75 -2.07 -5.09
N LEU A 375 33.10 -1.36 -4.15
CA LEU A 375 33.12 0.09 -3.90
C LEU A 375 33.13 1.00 -5.14
#